data_AF-A0A955VHQ0-F1
#
_entry.id   AF-A0A955VHQ0-F1
#
_cell.length_a   1.000
_cell.length_b   1.000
_cell.length_c   1.000
_cell.angle_alpha   90.00
_cell.angle_beta   90.00
_cell.angle_gamma   90.00
#
_symmetry.space_group_name_H-M   'P 1'
#
loop_
_entity.id
_entity.type
_entity.pdbx_description
1 polymer ?
#
loop_
_entity_poly.entity_id
_entity_poly.type
_entity_poly.pdbx_seq_one_letter_code
_entity_poly.pdbx_strand_id
1 'polypeptide(L)'
;MKRYWMGILLAALVGGASMLSGCTAYVETDPDPGIATTYYEPMYYQGYVVYYDNAGLPIYYVGGARYYVPRSYVHYNLYTTHYRTYRVGYYRWNTHLGYRYRTVRYRPRYRGYIYHRRVIRHYNTRHPRRRVIRHR
;
A
#
# COMPACT_ATOMS: atom_id res chain seq x y z
N MET A 1 -65.72 28.23 -41.57
CA MET A 1 -64.56 28.23 -42.48
C MET A 1 -63.29 28.38 -41.66
N LYS A 2 -62.30 27.51 -41.94
CA LYS A 2 -60.88 27.54 -41.54
C LYS A 2 -60.56 27.55 -40.04
N ARG A 3 -60.52 26.33 -39.48
CA ARG A 3 -59.88 25.97 -38.22
C ARG A 3 -58.35 26.09 -38.38
N TYR A 4 -57.76 26.90 -37.51
CA TYR A 4 -56.34 27.20 -37.34
C TYR A 4 -55.52 25.91 -37.13
N TRP A 5 -54.55 25.62 -38.01
CA TRP A 5 -53.11 25.83 -37.79
C TRP A 5 -52.66 25.61 -36.33
N MET A 6 -52.50 24.36 -35.90
CA MET A 6 -51.71 24.04 -34.71
C MET A 6 -51.30 22.56 -34.77
N GLY A 7 -50.12 22.30 -35.32
CA GLY A 7 -49.59 20.94 -35.43
C GLY A 7 -48.16 20.87 -35.95
N ILE A 8 -47.36 21.91 -35.71
CA ILE A 8 -45.91 21.88 -35.91
C ILE A 8 -45.34 22.47 -34.63
N LEU A 9 -44.84 21.60 -33.73
CA LEU A 9 -43.80 21.86 -32.72
C LEU A 9 -43.80 20.71 -31.70
N LEU A 10 -43.41 19.51 -32.15
CA LEU A 10 -43.16 18.38 -31.25
C LEU A 10 -41.99 17.53 -31.79
N ALA A 11 -40.89 18.20 -32.14
CA ALA A 11 -39.64 17.56 -32.56
C ALA A 11 -38.40 18.35 -32.12
N ALA A 12 -38.37 18.77 -30.85
CA ALA A 12 -37.20 19.43 -30.25
C ALA A 12 -36.90 18.86 -28.85
N LEU A 13 -36.86 17.53 -28.74
CA LEU A 13 -36.59 16.82 -27.48
C LEU A 13 -35.56 15.69 -27.67
N VAL A 14 -34.53 15.93 -28.50
CA VAL A 14 -33.43 14.96 -28.74
C VAL A 14 -32.03 15.55 -28.47
N GLY A 15 -31.92 16.81 -28.02
CA GLY A 15 -30.63 17.45 -27.81
C GLY A 15 -30.45 17.93 -26.37
N GLY A 16 -29.77 17.14 -25.52
CA GLY A 16 -29.19 17.71 -24.30
C GLY A 16 -29.22 16.82 -23.06
N ALA A 17 -28.55 15.68 -23.08
CA ALA A 17 -28.10 15.03 -21.84
C ALA A 17 -26.84 14.17 -22.05
N SER A 18 -25.89 14.63 -22.87
CA SER A 18 -24.52 14.09 -22.83
C SER A 18 -23.72 14.80 -21.72
N MET A 19 -24.30 14.91 -20.53
CA MET A 19 -23.60 15.44 -19.37
C MET A 19 -22.65 14.36 -18.83
N LEU A 20 -21.41 14.46 -19.27
CA LEU A 20 -20.24 14.36 -18.38
C LEU A 20 -20.21 13.14 -17.45
N SER A 21 -20.44 11.93 -17.97
CA SER A 21 -19.79 10.74 -17.38
C SER A 21 -18.35 10.69 -17.87
N GLY A 22 -17.59 11.73 -17.52
CA GLY A 22 -16.14 11.65 -17.54
C GLY A 22 -15.74 10.69 -16.44
N CYS A 23 -15.70 9.39 -16.76
CA CYS A 23 -14.85 8.47 -16.02
C CYS A 23 -13.43 9.03 -16.16
N THR A 24 -13.04 9.92 -15.25
CA THR A 24 -11.63 10.17 -15.00
C THR A 24 -11.13 8.89 -14.38
N ALA A 25 -10.75 7.94 -15.23
CA ALA A 25 -9.72 7.00 -14.87
C ALA A 25 -8.49 7.87 -14.65
N TYR A 26 -8.36 8.41 -13.44
CA TYR A 26 -7.06 8.70 -12.90
C TYR A 26 -6.34 7.37 -13.02
N VAL A 27 -5.48 7.26 -14.03
CA VAL A 27 -4.35 6.37 -13.98
C VAL A 27 -3.55 6.93 -12.82
N GLU A 28 -3.92 6.51 -11.62
CA GLU A 28 -3.10 6.66 -10.44
C GLU A 28 -1.85 5.89 -10.81
N THR A 29 -0.88 6.63 -11.34
CA THR A 29 0.44 6.13 -11.68
C THR A 29 0.87 5.35 -10.45
N ASP A 30 0.98 4.03 -10.62
CA ASP A 30 1.25 3.07 -9.55
C ASP A 30 2.20 3.75 -8.56
N PRO A 31 1.77 3.99 -7.31
CA PRO A 31 2.52 4.84 -6.40
C PRO A 31 3.95 4.32 -6.36
N ASP A 32 4.88 5.17 -6.82
CA ASP A 32 6.25 4.77 -7.13
C ASP A 32 6.76 3.85 -6.02
N PRO A 33 7.11 2.59 -6.34
CA PRO A 33 7.48 1.59 -5.36
C PRO A 33 8.77 1.92 -4.59
N GLY A 34 9.42 3.05 -4.89
CA GLY A 34 10.43 3.68 -4.08
C GLY A 34 9.88 4.54 -2.94
N ILE A 35 9.12 3.95 -2.02
CA ILE A 35 8.71 4.62 -0.76
C ILE A 35 9.90 4.85 0.20
N ALA A 36 11.13 4.53 -0.24
CA ALA A 36 12.33 4.91 0.48
C ALA A 36 12.48 6.43 0.39
N THR A 37 12.18 7.13 1.48
CA THR A 37 12.58 8.52 1.62
C THR A 37 14.03 8.57 2.08
N THR A 38 14.65 9.74 2.05
CA THR A 38 16.00 9.95 2.59
C THR A 38 16.13 9.55 4.07
N TYR A 39 15.02 9.45 4.79
CA TYR A 39 14.98 9.26 6.24
C TYR A 39 14.29 7.97 6.69
N TYR A 40 13.56 7.26 5.83
CA TYR A 40 12.90 6.02 6.19
C TYR A 40 12.60 5.13 4.99
N GLU A 41 12.92 3.86 5.10
CA GLU A 41 12.59 2.85 4.10
C GLU A 41 11.59 1.85 4.69
N PRO A 42 10.37 1.72 4.13
CA PRO A 42 9.38 0.82 4.68
C PRO A 42 9.77 -0.65 4.54
N MET A 43 9.42 -1.43 5.56
CA MET A 43 9.49 -2.89 5.51
C MET A 43 8.16 -3.47 5.05
N TYR A 44 8.18 -4.71 4.55
CA TYR A 44 6.99 -5.36 4.01
C TYR A 44 6.72 -6.70 4.69
N TYR A 45 5.46 -7.09 4.83
CA TYR A 45 5.01 -8.40 5.30
C TYR A 45 3.97 -8.92 4.31
N GLN A 46 4.24 -10.06 3.65
CA GLN A 46 3.37 -10.63 2.61
C GLN A 46 2.98 -9.65 1.48
N GLY A 47 3.83 -8.66 1.21
CA GLY A 47 3.60 -7.61 0.21
C GLY A 47 2.90 -6.36 0.75
N TYR A 48 2.47 -6.33 2.02
CA TYR A 48 1.89 -5.15 2.64
C TYR A 48 2.97 -4.35 3.38
N VAL A 49 2.83 -3.02 3.38
CA VAL A 49 3.71 -2.16 4.17
C VAL A 49 3.50 -2.44 5.66
N VAL A 50 4.61 -2.59 6.39
CA VAL A 50 4.63 -2.75 7.84
C VAL A 50 4.69 -1.37 8.48
N TYR A 51 3.67 -1.08 9.28
CA TYR A 51 3.60 0.05 10.18
C TYR A 51 3.91 -0.43 11.61
N TYR A 52 3.96 0.51 12.54
CA TYR A 52 4.19 0.26 13.96
C TYR A 52 3.19 1.04 14.80
N ASP A 53 2.65 0.39 15.82
CA ASP A 53 1.85 1.07 16.83
C ASP A 53 2.72 1.88 17.82
N ASN A 54 2.10 2.47 18.83
CA ASN A 54 2.79 3.30 19.82
C ASN A 54 3.81 2.50 20.67
N ALA A 55 3.62 1.18 20.79
CA ALA A 55 4.54 0.28 21.49
C ALA A 55 5.65 -0.28 20.56
N GLY A 56 5.65 0.10 19.28
CA GLY A 56 6.60 -0.41 18.29
C GLY A 56 6.26 -1.82 17.80
N LEU A 57 5.03 -2.28 17.97
CA LEU A 57 4.60 -3.58 17.47
C LEU A 57 4.26 -3.48 15.97
N PRO A 58 4.80 -4.38 15.13
CA PRO A 58 4.57 -4.36 13.70
C PRO A 58 3.13 -4.72 13.35
N ILE A 59 2.50 -3.86 12.56
CA ILE A 59 1.14 -4.01 12.03
C ILE A 59 1.14 -3.86 10.50
N TYR A 60 0.14 -4.41 9.85
CA TYR A 60 -0.12 -4.22 8.42
C TYR A 60 -1.61 -4.03 8.19
N TYR A 61 -1.98 -3.50 7.03
CA TYR A 61 -3.37 -3.23 6.68
C TYR A 61 -3.82 -4.11 5.51
N VAL A 62 -5.03 -4.66 5.62
CA VAL A 62 -5.70 -5.42 4.56
C VAL A 62 -7.13 -4.93 4.46
N GLY A 63 -7.52 -4.39 3.30
CA GLY A 63 -8.86 -3.84 3.11
C GLY A 63 -9.22 -2.74 4.13
N GLY A 64 -8.24 -1.97 4.58
CA GLY A 64 -8.41 -0.93 5.60
C GLY A 64 -8.42 -1.43 7.06
N ALA A 65 -8.57 -2.74 7.28
CA ALA A 65 -8.47 -3.33 8.61
C ALA A 65 -7.01 -3.51 9.05
N ARG A 66 -6.74 -3.27 10.34
CA ARG A 66 -5.42 -3.37 10.96
C ARG A 66 -5.18 -4.77 11.51
N TYR A 67 -4.04 -5.38 11.18
CA TYR A 67 -3.60 -6.68 11.66
C TYR A 67 -2.19 -6.60 12.23
N TYR A 68 -1.89 -7.43 13.23
CA TYR A 68 -0.54 -7.56 13.77
C TYR A 68 0.26 -8.61 12.99
N VAL A 69 1.54 -8.34 12.74
CA VAL A 69 2.43 -9.40 12.25
C VAL A 69 2.56 -10.45 13.37
N PRO A 70 2.42 -11.76 13.08
CA PRO A 70 2.54 -12.80 14.10
C PRO A 70 3.93 -12.79 14.74
N ARG A 71 3.99 -12.87 16.08
CA ARG A 71 5.27 -12.98 16.81
C ARG A 71 6.08 -14.23 16.44
N SER A 72 5.42 -15.28 15.95
CA SER A 72 6.04 -16.51 15.44
C SER A 72 6.72 -16.34 14.08
N TYR A 73 6.53 -15.19 13.41
CA TYR A 73 7.19 -14.94 12.13
C TYR A 73 8.71 -14.86 12.32
N VAL A 74 9.45 -15.60 11.50
CA VAL A 74 10.91 -15.75 11.62
C VAL A 74 11.68 -14.41 11.61
N HIS A 75 11.15 -13.38 10.95
CA HIS A 75 11.77 -12.06 10.88
C HIS A 75 11.06 -11.02 11.75
N TYR A 76 10.25 -11.42 12.73
CA TYR A 76 9.55 -10.48 13.62
C TYR A 76 10.51 -9.53 14.33
N ASN A 77 11.61 -10.08 14.87
CA ASN A 77 12.64 -9.29 15.56
C ASN A 77 13.29 -8.25 14.64
N LEU A 78 13.41 -8.55 13.34
CA LEU A 78 13.95 -7.62 12.36
C LEU A 78 13.06 -6.38 12.23
N TYR A 79 11.74 -6.53 12.19
CA TYR A 79 10.80 -5.40 12.15
C TYR A 79 10.94 -4.54 13.42
N THR A 80 10.94 -5.17 14.60
CA THR A 80 11.05 -4.43 15.86
C THR A 80 12.38 -3.71 16.00
N THR A 81 13.49 -4.30 15.55
CA THR A 81 14.80 -3.65 15.53
C THR A 81 14.84 -2.50 14.54
N HIS A 82 14.31 -2.69 13.34
CA HIS A 82 14.22 -1.63 12.33
C HIS A 82 13.44 -0.42 12.86
N TYR A 83 12.29 -0.64 13.51
CA TYR A 83 11.55 0.44 14.15
C TYR A 83 12.36 1.16 15.22
N ARG A 84 13.03 0.42 16.11
CA ARG A 84 13.86 1.03 17.17
C ARG A 84 14.98 1.90 16.58
N THR A 85 15.64 1.44 15.52
CA THR A 85 16.71 2.18 14.84
C THR A 85 16.21 3.41 14.09
N TYR A 86 15.08 3.30 13.38
CA TYR A 86 14.60 4.34 12.47
C TYR A 86 13.32 5.04 12.95
N ARG A 87 13.02 5.01 14.25
CA ARG A 87 11.76 5.49 14.85
C ARG A 87 11.38 6.91 14.43
N VAL A 88 12.34 7.83 14.47
CA VAL A 88 12.11 9.25 14.11
C VAL A 88 11.77 9.38 12.63
N GLY A 89 12.50 8.68 11.76
CA GLY A 89 12.24 8.63 10.32
C GLY A 89 10.87 8.02 10.01
N TYR A 90 10.52 6.94 10.72
CA TYR A 90 9.22 6.29 10.61
C TYR A 90 8.07 7.26 10.89
N TYR A 91 8.14 8.02 11.99
CA TYR A 91 7.06 8.96 12.33
C TYR A 91 6.90 10.04 11.27
N ARG A 92 8.00 10.64 10.81
CA ARG A 92 7.97 11.62 9.71
C ARG A 92 7.33 11.03 8.45
N TRP A 93 7.78 9.84 8.06
CA TRP A 93 7.24 9.14 6.90
C TRP A 93 5.75 8.82 7.05
N ASN A 94 5.33 8.29 8.21
CA ASN A 94 3.96 7.87 8.45
C ASN A 94 2.99 9.05 8.47
N THR A 95 3.42 10.20 9.01
CA THR A 95 2.63 11.44 9.03
C THR A 95 2.37 11.97 7.62
N HIS A 96 3.37 11.94 6.73
CA HIS A 96 3.25 12.56 5.40
C HIS A 96 2.75 11.61 4.31
N LEU A 97 3.14 10.34 4.39
CA LEU A 97 2.96 9.39 3.30
C LEU A 97 2.29 8.09 3.74
N GLY A 98 2.35 7.75 5.03
CA GLY A 98 1.88 6.47 5.54
C GLY A 98 0.44 6.14 5.19
N TYR A 99 -0.46 7.12 5.17
CA TYR A 99 -1.88 6.90 4.83
C TYR A 99 -2.10 6.39 3.40
N ARG A 100 -1.25 6.79 2.44
CA ARG A 100 -1.37 6.43 1.02
C ARG A 100 -1.21 4.93 0.77
N TYR A 101 -0.45 4.26 1.63
CA TYR A 101 -0.06 2.86 1.41
C TYR A 101 -0.86 1.84 2.23
N ARG A 102 -1.84 2.28 3.02
CA ARG A 102 -2.62 1.38 3.88
C ARG A 102 -3.53 0.44 3.08
N THR A 103 -3.91 0.83 1.88
CA THR A 103 -4.79 0.04 1.00
C THR A 103 -4.02 -0.74 -0.05
N VAL A 104 -2.70 -0.52 -0.17
CA VAL A 104 -1.90 -1.04 -1.27
C VAL A 104 -1.24 -2.36 -0.89
N ARG A 105 -1.40 -3.37 -1.75
CA ARG A 105 -0.64 -4.62 -1.69
C ARG A 105 0.39 -4.66 -2.81
N TYR A 106 1.66 -4.67 -2.46
CA TYR A 106 2.75 -4.73 -3.41
C TYR A 106 3.05 -6.15 -3.86
N ARG A 107 3.16 -6.34 -5.18
CA ARG A 107 3.67 -7.55 -5.82
C ARG A 107 5.21 -7.63 -5.71
N PRO A 108 5.82 -8.82 -5.82
CA PRO A 108 7.27 -9.00 -5.63
C PRO A 108 8.21 -8.23 -6.57
N ARG A 109 7.70 -7.53 -7.60
CA ARG A 109 8.49 -6.79 -8.60
C ARG A 109 8.85 -5.36 -8.17
N TYR A 110 8.39 -4.91 -7.00
CA TYR A 110 8.54 -3.52 -6.55
C TYR A 110 9.85 -3.25 -5.77
N ARG A 111 10.47 -2.09 -5.98
CA ARG A 111 11.80 -1.71 -5.44
C ARG A 111 11.89 -1.77 -3.91
N GLY A 112 10.89 -1.28 -3.17
CA GLY A 112 10.84 -1.40 -1.71
C GLY A 112 10.76 -2.85 -1.22
N TYR A 113 10.05 -3.71 -1.95
CA TYR A 113 10.02 -5.15 -1.67
C TYR A 113 11.40 -5.80 -1.89
N ILE A 114 12.17 -5.33 -2.87
CA ILE A 114 13.55 -5.77 -3.11
C ILE A 114 14.48 -5.37 -1.96
N TYR A 115 14.33 -4.18 -1.38
CA TYR A 115 15.07 -3.80 -0.17
C TYR A 115 14.75 -4.74 0.99
N HIS A 116 13.47 -4.95 1.29
CA HIS A 116 13.06 -5.89 2.33
C HIS A 116 13.68 -7.28 2.14
N ARG A 117 13.69 -7.78 0.89
CA ARG A 117 14.35 -9.04 0.55
C ARG A 117 15.86 -9.02 0.79
N ARG A 118 16.54 -7.91 0.50
CA ARG A 118 17.98 -7.73 0.81
C ARG A 118 18.25 -7.72 2.30
N VAL A 119 17.45 -6.97 3.08
CA VAL A 119 17.57 -6.93 4.54
C VAL A 119 17.35 -8.31 5.15
N ILE A 120 16.32 -9.04 4.71
CA ILE A 120 16.09 -10.43 5.15
C ILE A 120 17.28 -11.32 4.81
N ARG A 121 17.80 -11.23 3.58
CA ARG A 121 18.94 -12.05 3.15
C ARG A 121 20.15 -11.80 4.07
N HIS A 122 20.44 -10.53 4.37
CA HIS A 122 21.53 -10.14 5.24
C HIS A 122 21.31 -10.54 6.71
N TYR A 123 20.07 -10.49 7.18
CA TYR A 123 19.70 -11.00 8.50
C TYR A 123 19.97 -12.51 8.60
N ASN A 124 19.57 -13.27 7.58
CA ASN A 124 19.76 -14.72 7.54
C ASN A 124 21.23 -15.14 7.47
N THR A 125 22.10 -14.36 6.80
CA THR A 125 23.54 -14.67 6.76
C THR A 125 24.22 -14.42 8.10
N ARG A 126 23.81 -13.38 8.85
CA ARG A 126 24.35 -13.08 10.18
C ARG A 126 23.79 -13.96 11.30
N HIS A 127 22.57 -14.46 11.12
CA HIS A 127 21.91 -15.35 12.06
C HIS A 127 21.48 -16.63 11.35
N PRO A 128 22.46 -17.48 10.96
CA PRO A 128 22.13 -18.75 10.34
C PRO A 128 21.28 -19.56 11.32
N ARG A 129 20.11 -19.99 10.87
CA ARG A 129 19.30 -20.96 11.63
C ARG A 129 20.23 -22.13 11.95
N ARG A 130 20.46 -22.41 13.24
CA ARG A 130 21.11 -23.63 13.68
C ARG A 130 20.40 -24.78 12.96
N ARG A 131 21.09 -25.41 11.99
CA ARG A 131 20.60 -26.65 11.39
C ARG A 131 20.45 -27.60 12.55
N VAL A 132 19.22 -28.01 12.84
CA VAL A 132 18.99 -29.14 13.73
C VAL A 132 19.56 -30.34 12.99
N ILE A 133 20.78 -30.72 13.34
CA ILE A 133 21.39 -31.97 12.90
C ILE A 133 20.50 -33.05 13.52
N ARG A 134 19.63 -33.67 12.70
CA ARG A 134 18.95 -34.90 13.10
C ARG A 134 20.03 -35.96 13.25
N HIS A 135 20.42 -36.24 14.48
CA HIS A 135 21.05 -37.52 14.79
C HIS A 135 19.99 -38.61 14.56
N ARG A 136 20.26 -39.46 13.57
CA ARG A 136 19.59 -40.76 13.41
C ARG A 136 20.28 -41.77 14.31
#